data_AF-A0A847DQH8-F1
#
_entry.id   AF-A0A847DQH8-F1
#
_cell.length_a   1.000
_cell.length_b   1.000
_cell.length_c   1.000
_cell.angle_alpha   90.00
_cell.angle_beta   90.00
_cell.angle_gamma   90.00
#
_symmetry.space_group_name_H-M   'P 1'
#
loop_
_entity.id
_entity.type
_entity.pdbx_description
1 polymer ?
#
loop_
_entity_poly.entity_id
_entity_poly.type
_entity_poly.pdbx_seq_one_letter_code
_entity_poly.pdbx_strand_id
1 'polypeptide(L)'
;FARLRERGIELARLTLHVGAGTFQPVRVDDLSQHRMHAERYEVPEATAAAIAAARARGARVIAVGTTSLRTLEAVAAANDGAVVAGTGETRLFVTPGFRFRVVDRLITNFHLPKSTLLMLVSAFAGVQAIRDAYAHAIARRYRFFSYGDAMLVDRAGLAQAGPL
;
A
#
# COMPACT_ATOMS: atom_id res chain seq x y z
N PHE A 1 8.01 -5.29 -16.98
CA PHE A 1 8.75 -6.19 -16.07
C PHE A 1 10.17 -6.50 -16.53
N ALA A 2 10.45 -6.85 -17.80
CA ALA A 2 11.83 -7.08 -18.28
C ALA A 2 12.78 -5.90 -17.99
N ARG A 3 12.39 -4.69 -18.40
CA ARG A 3 13.11 -3.43 -18.09
C ARG A 3 13.36 -3.16 -16.60
N LEU A 4 12.51 -3.68 -15.71
CA LEU A 4 12.72 -3.55 -14.27
C LEU A 4 13.84 -4.50 -13.81
N ARG A 5 13.82 -5.75 -14.29
CA ARG A 5 14.85 -6.75 -14.00
C ARG A 5 16.22 -6.35 -14.55
N GLU A 6 16.27 -5.79 -15.75
CA GLU A 6 17.49 -5.22 -16.34
C GLU A 6 18.11 -4.11 -15.48
N ARG A 7 17.29 -3.39 -14.72
CA ARG A 7 17.71 -2.36 -13.75
C ARG A 7 17.96 -2.92 -12.34
N GLY A 8 18.02 -4.24 -12.19
CA GLY A 8 18.24 -4.88 -10.89
C GLY A 8 17.05 -4.79 -9.92
N ILE A 9 15.84 -4.45 -10.40
CA ILE A 9 14.64 -4.40 -9.58
C ILE A 9 14.05 -5.80 -9.48
N GLU A 10 14.06 -6.33 -8.26
CA GLU A 10 13.49 -7.62 -7.91
C GLU A 10 11.94 -7.55 -7.88
N LEU A 11 11.28 -8.63 -8.31
CA LEU A 11 9.83 -8.74 -8.31
C LEU A 11 9.41 -9.88 -7.39
N ALA A 12 8.73 -9.55 -6.30
CA ALA A 12 8.12 -10.51 -5.38
C ALA A 12 6.59 -10.47 -5.48
N ARG A 13 5.91 -11.57 -5.14
CA ARG A 13 4.45 -11.71 -5.27
C ARG A 13 3.84 -12.23 -3.98
N LEU A 14 2.66 -11.72 -3.64
CA LEU A 14 1.82 -12.23 -2.57
C LEU A 14 0.39 -12.34 -3.09
N THR A 15 -0.43 -13.09 -2.37
CA THR A 15 -1.86 -13.25 -2.69
C THR A 15 -2.69 -12.59 -1.60
N LEU A 16 -3.73 -11.86 -1.99
CA LEU A 16 -4.81 -11.46 -1.08
C LEU A 16 -6.14 -11.83 -1.74
N HIS A 17 -6.93 -12.63 -1.04
CA HIS A 17 -8.29 -12.97 -1.39
C HIS A 17 -9.20 -11.84 -0.89
N VAL A 18 -9.54 -10.94 -1.80
CA VAL A 18 -10.46 -9.84 -1.55
C VAL A 18 -11.90 -10.35 -1.62
N GLY A 19 -12.67 -10.12 -0.55
CA GLY A 19 -14.12 -10.37 -0.53
C GLY A 19 -14.92 -9.17 -1.04
N ALA A 20 -16.23 -9.35 -1.23
CA ALA A 20 -17.14 -8.28 -1.66
C ALA A 20 -17.11 -7.03 -0.76
N GLY A 21 -16.69 -7.16 0.49
CA GLY A 21 -16.54 -6.08 1.46
C GLY A 21 -15.44 -5.06 1.15
N THR A 22 -14.42 -5.43 0.38
CA THR A 22 -13.24 -4.60 0.08
C THR A 22 -13.59 -3.32 -0.69
N PHE A 23 -14.67 -3.39 -1.50
CA PHE A 23 -15.12 -2.30 -2.35
C PHE A 23 -16.36 -1.59 -1.80
N GLN A 24 -16.84 -1.96 -0.61
CA GLN A 24 -18.01 -1.31 -0.05
C GLN A 24 -17.68 0.12 0.37
N PRO A 25 -18.49 1.12 -0.01
CA PRO A 25 -18.30 2.48 0.44
C PRO A 25 -18.45 2.55 1.96
N VAL A 26 -17.67 3.42 2.61
CA VAL A 26 -17.85 3.72 4.03
C VAL A 26 -19.22 4.38 4.19
N ARG A 27 -20.15 3.70 4.85
CA ARG A 27 -21.53 4.18 5.08
C ARG A 27 -21.75 4.74 6.49
N VAL A 28 -20.69 4.87 7.28
CA VAL A 28 -20.76 5.33 8.67
C VAL A 28 -20.15 6.73 8.78
N ASP A 29 -20.86 7.63 9.46
CA ASP A 29 -20.36 8.98 9.78
C ASP A 29 -19.19 8.94 10.78
N ASP A 30 -19.13 7.87 11.58
CA ASP A 30 -18.01 7.57 12.48
C ASP A 30 -17.11 6.45 11.91
N LEU A 31 -15.92 6.85 11.47
CA LEU A 31 -14.89 5.95 10.92
C LEU A 31 -14.44 4.88 11.94
N SER A 32 -14.58 5.12 13.25
CA SER A 32 -14.23 4.15 14.28
C SER A 32 -15.19 2.96 14.32
N GLN A 33 -16.40 3.11 13.75
CA GLN A 33 -17.39 2.04 13.65
C GLN A 33 -17.29 1.23 12.36
N HIS A 34 -16.42 1.62 11.42
CA HIS A 34 -16.23 0.87 10.18
C HIS A 34 -15.50 -0.44 10.43
N ARG A 35 -16.21 -1.56 10.33
CA ARG A 35 -15.62 -2.90 10.42
C ARG A 35 -15.12 -3.36 9.06
N MET A 36 -13.80 -3.44 8.90
CA MET A 36 -13.20 -4.11 7.76
C MET A 36 -13.52 -5.61 7.79
N HIS A 37 -13.98 -6.14 6.65
CA HIS A 37 -14.10 -7.58 6.46
C HIS A 37 -12.70 -8.23 6.49
N ALA A 38 -12.62 -9.44 7.03
CA ALA A 38 -11.39 -10.22 6.99
C ALA A 38 -11.06 -10.56 5.53
N GLU A 39 -9.80 -10.32 5.15
CA GLU A 39 -9.26 -10.73 3.87
C GLU A 39 -8.14 -11.73 4.13
N ARG A 40 -8.21 -12.88 3.45
CA ARG A 40 -7.22 -13.95 3.58
C ARG A 40 -6.02 -13.65 2.68
N TYR A 41 -4.81 -13.74 3.21
CA TYR A 41 -3.57 -13.56 2.45
C TYR A 41 -2.70 -14.81 2.43
N GLU A 42 -1.76 -14.81 1.49
CA GLU A 42 -0.64 -15.74 1.42
C GLU A 42 0.64 -14.98 1.05
N VAL A 43 1.67 -15.13 1.88
CA VAL A 43 3.02 -14.63 1.64
C VAL A 43 3.93 -15.83 1.39
N PRO A 44 4.39 -16.05 0.15
CA PRO A 44 5.35 -17.11 -0.16
C PRO A 44 6.70 -16.90 0.55
N GLU A 45 7.40 -17.99 0.86
CA GLU A 45 8.75 -17.96 1.44
C GLU A 45 9.72 -17.10 0.62
N ALA A 46 9.69 -17.25 -0.71
CA ALA A 46 10.51 -16.45 -1.61
C ALA A 46 10.24 -14.94 -1.46
N THR A 47 9.00 -14.53 -1.20
CA THR A 47 8.63 -13.12 -1.03
C THR A 47 9.09 -12.58 0.31
N ALA A 48 8.92 -13.35 1.39
CA ALA A 48 9.44 -12.98 2.71
C ALA A 48 10.97 -12.84 2.69
N ALA A 49 11.67 -13.81 2.09
CA ALA A 49 13.12 -13.80 1.92
C ALA A 49 13.61 -12.61 1.08
N ALA A 50 12.95 -12.33 -0.05
CA ALA A 50 13.26 -11.19 -0.92
C ALA A 50 13.15 -9.85 -0.17
N ILE A 51 12.08 -9.66 0.61
CA ILE A 51 11.86 -8.45 1.41
C ILE A 51 12.91 -8.34 2.52
N ALA A 52 13.21 -9.42 3.23
CA ALA A 52 14.23 -9.43 4.27
C ALA A 52 15.61 -9.06 3.69
N ALA A 53 15.99 -9.67 2.57
CA ALA A 53 17.23 -9.38 1.87
C ALA A 53 17.27 -7.93 1.36
N ALA A 54 16.15 -7.38 0.87
CA ALA A 54 16.04 -6.00 0.42
C ALA A 54 16.26 -5.01 1.57
N ARG A 55 15.66 -5.28 2.73
CA ARG A 55 15.84 -4.42 3.90
C ARG A 55 17.26 -4.52 4.47
N ALA A 56 17.86 -5.71 4.50
CA ALA A 56 19.23 -5.91 4.97
C ALA A 56 20.27 -5.11 4.17
N ARG A 57 20.04 -4.94 2.85
CA ARG A 57 20.89 -4.13 1.96
C ARG A 57 20.48 -2.65 1.87
N GLY A 58 19.52 -2.19 2.69
CA GLY A 58 19.01 -0.82 2.66
C GLY A 58 18.22 -0.46 1.38
N ALA A 59 17.78 -1.45 0.61
CA ALA A 59 16.96 -1.24 -0.57
C ALA A 59 15.50 -0.96 -0.17
N ARG A 60 14.78 -0.28 -1.07
CA ARG A 60 13.38 0.11 -0.87
C ARG A 60 12.42 -1.02 -1.18
N VAL A 61 11.39 -1.16 -0.36
CA VAL A 61 10.24 -2.03 -0.64
C VAL A 61 9.11 -1.20 -1.24
N ILE A 62 8.74 -1.52 -2.48
CA ILE A 62 7.67 -0.82 -3.22
C ILE A 62 6.45 -1.73 -3.30
N ALA A 63 5.35 -1.35 -2.66
CA ALA A 63 4.08 -2.04 -2.80
C ALA A 63 3.38 -1.61 -4.11
N VAL A 64 2.84 -2.58 -4.84
CA VAL A 64 2.01 -2.33 -6.02
C VAL A 64 0.57 -2.66 -5.67
N GLY A 65 -0.20 -1.64 -5.34
CA GLY A 65 -1.57 -1.75 -4.86
C GLY A 65 -1.68 -1.66 -3.33
N THR A 66 -2.78 -1.06 -2.88
CA THR A 66 -3.12 -0.90 -1.44
C THR A 66 -3.36 -2.24 -0.76
N THR A 67 -3.85 -3.23 -1.49
CA THR A 67 -3.97 -4.64 -1.10
C THR A 67 -2.61 -5.20 -0.65
N SER A 68 -1.58 -5.09 -1.49
CA SER A 68 -0.24 -5.58 -1.14
C SER A 68 0.34 -4.83 0.05
N LEU A 69 0.13 -3.50 0.13
CA LEU A 69 0.53 -2.73 1.29
C LEU A 69 -0.12 -3.25 2.58
N ARG A 70 -1.44 -3.46 2.58
CA ARG A 70 -2.18 -3.91 3.77
C ARG A 70 -1.70 -5.28 4.23
N THR A 71 -1.46 -6.21 3.30
CA THR A 71 -0.91 -7.53 3.64
C THR A 71 0.46 -7.41 4.31
N LEU A 72 1.40 -6.68 3.70
CA LEU A 72 2.76 -6.55 4.23
C LEU A 72 2.79 -5.88 5.60
N GLU A 73 2.03 -4.80 5.77
CA GLU A 73 1.98 -4.08 7.05
C GLU A 73 1.23 -4.85 8.13
N ALA A 74 0.22 -5.65 7.78
CA ALA A 74 -0.46 -6.54 8.73
C ALA A 74 0.46 -7.66 9.22
N VAL A 75 1.16 -8.33 8.29
CA VAL A 75 2.14 -9.37 8.64
C VAL A 75 3.24 -8.78 9.52
N ALA A 76 3.79 -7.63 9.14
CA ALA A 76 4.83 -6.96 9.92
C ALA A 76 4.34 -6.50 11.29
N ALA A 77 3.09 -6.04 11.41
CA ALA A 77 2.55 -5.66 12.71
C ALA A 77 2.43 -6.83 13.69
N ALA A 78 2.14 -8.03 13.19
CA ALA A 78 2.07 -9.25 13.99
C ALA A 78 3.44 -9.87 14.32
N ASN A 79 4.51 -9.46 13.62
CA ASN A 79 5.83 -10.11 13.68
C ASN A 79 6.96 -9.09 13.92
N ASP A 80 6.74 -8.12 14.82
CA ASP A 80 7.72 -7.10 15.22
C ASP A 80 8.44 -6.39 14.06
N GLY A 81 7.72 -6.09 12.99
CA GLY A 81 8.24 -5.42 11.81
C GLY A 81 8.90 -6.33 10.77
N ALA A 82 8.89 -7.64 10.94
CA ALA A 82 9.35 -8.61 9.95
C ALA A 82 8.21 -9.10 9.06
N VAL A 83 8.48 -9.31 7.77
CA VAL A 83 7.56 -10.01 6.87
C VAL A 83 7.92 -11.50 6.91
N VAL A 84 7.02 -12.32 7.43
CA VAL A 84 7.19 -13.78 7.52
C VAL A 84 6.32 -14.48 6.49
N ALA A 85 6.77 -15.64 6.03
CA ALA A 85 6.02 -16.48 5.12
C ALA A 85 4.82 -17.11 5.82
N GLY A 86 3.75 -17.38 5.07
CA GLY A 86 2.58 -18.09 5.58
C GLY A 86 1.26 -17.55 5.05
N THR A 87 0.19 -18.14 5.56
CA THR A 87 -1.19 -17.70 5.29
C THR A 87 -1.78 -17.08 6.54
N GLY A 88 -2.74 -16.20 6.37
CA GLY A 88 -3.45 -15.59 7.49
C GLY A 88 -4.62 -14.74 7.02
N GLU A 89 -5.23 -14.05 7.96
CA GLU A 89 -6.29 -13.09 7.69
C GLU A 89 -5.91 -11.73 8.25
N THR A 90 -6.32 -10.68 7.56
CA THR A 90 -6.16 -9.31 8.04
C THR A 90 -7.48 -8.56 7.99
N ARG A 91 -7.73 -7.80 9.06
CA ARG A 91 -8.77 -6.76 9.12
C ARG A 91 -8.14 -5.38 9.23
N LEU A 92 -6.87 -5.26 8.86
CA LEU A 92 -6.11 -4.03 9.05
C LEU A 92 -6.79 -2.89 8.32
N PHE A 93 -7.26 -1.93 9.11
CA PHE A 93 -7.80 -0.67 8.66
C PHE A 93 -6.76 0.42 8.89
N VAL A 94 -6.24 0.99 7.80
CA VAL A 94 -5.17 1.99 7.86
C VAL A 94 -5.80 3.38 7.94
N THR A 95 -5.59 4.04 9.07
CA THR A 95 -6.01 5.41 9.36
C THR A 95 -4.80 6.33 9.55
N PRO A 96 -4.96 7.66 9.47
CA PRO A 96 -3.89 8.59 9.84
C PRO A 96 -3.34 8.28 11.24
N GLY A 97 -2.03 8.27 11.38
CA GLY A 97 -1.33 7.84 12.61
C GLY A 97 -0.87 6.38 12.61
N PHE A 98 -1.28 5.57 11.62
CA PHE A 98 -0.74 4.23 11.45
C PHE A 98 0.78 4.25 11.19
N ARG A 99 1.52 3.40 11.91
CA ARG A 99 2.98 3.28 11.76
C ARG A 99 3.33 2.21 10.73
N PHE A 100 3.67 2.66 9.52
CA PHE A 100 4.17 1.79 8.45
C PHE A 100 5.60 1.33 8.74
N ARG A 101 5.84 0.02 8.68
CA ARG A 101 7.12 -0.62 9.03
C ARG A 101 7.90 -1.15 7.83
N VAL A 102 7.21 -1.53 6.75
CA VAL A 102 7.81 -2.28 5.63
C VAL A 102 7.85 -1.46 4.36
N VAL A 103 6.73 -0.88 3.96
CA VAL A 103 6.58 -0.27 2.64
C VAL A 103 7.17 1.14 2.64
N ASP A 104 8.08 1.41 1.69
CA ASP A 104 8.71 2.71 1.52
C ASP A 104 8.02 3.54 0.43
N ARG A 105 7.51 2.87 -0.62
CA ARG A 105 6.76 3.49 -1.72
C ARG A 105 5.52 2.69 -2.08
N LEU A 106 4.50 3.38 -2.55
CA LEU A 106 3.26 2.77 -3.02
C LEU A 106 2.97 3.22 -4.46
N ILE A 107 2.75 2.24 -5.34
CA ILE A 107 2.10 2.44 -6.63
C ILE A 107 0.62 2.09 -6.47
N THR A 108 -0.28 3.02 -6.79
CA THR A 108 -1.73 2.77 -6.72
C THR A 108 -2.48 3.71 -7.66
N ASN A 109 -3.80 3.56 -7.75
CA ASN A 109 -4.65 4.39 -8.59
C ASN A 109 -5.11 5.66 -7.84
N PHE A 110 -5.80 6.57 -8.54
CA PHE A 110 -6.59 7.62 -7.91
C PHE A 110 -7.93 7.06 -7.42
N HIS A 111 -8.12 7.10 -6.10
CA HIS A 111 -9.31 6.61 -5.38
C HIS A 111 -10.38 7.69 -5.21
N LEU A 112 -11.62 7.25 -4.98
CA LEU A 112 -12.76 8.13 -4.71
C LEU A 112 -12.57 9.00 -3.46
N PRO A 113 -13.11 10.23 -3.46
CA PRO A 113 -13.31 11.00 -2.23
C PRO A 113 -14.09 10.19 -1.19
N LYS A 114 -13.73 10.37 0.09
CA LYS A 114 -14.35 9.68 1.23
C LYS A 114 -14.28 8.14 1.18
N SER A 115 -13.28 7.57 0.50
CA SER A 115 -13.03 6.12 0.49
C SER A 115 -11.98 5.70 1.54
N THR A 116 -12.08 4.46 2.01
CA THR A 116 -11.06 3.83 2.88
C THR A 116 -9.68 3.81 2.21
N LEU A 117 -9.64 3.63 0.88
CA LEU A 117 -8.41 3.61 0.10
C LEU A 117 -7.73 4.98 0.03
N LEU A 118 -8.51 6.07 -0.17
CA LEU A 118 -7.97 7.42 -0.10
C LEU A 118 -7.43 7.73 1.30
N MET A 119 -8.10 7.23 2.34
CA MET A 119 -7.63 7.41 3.72
C MET A 119 -6.32 6.67 3.99
N LEU A 120 -6.18 5.42 3.55
CA LEU A 120 -4.93 4.66 3.61
C LEU A 120 -3.80 5.40 2.90
N VAL A 121 -4.06 5.86 1.68
CA VAL A 121 -3.10 6.60 0.86
C VAL A 121 -2.68 7.91 1.55
N SER A 122 -3.62 8.61 2.16
CA SER A 122 -3.36 9.84 2.93
C SER A 122 -2.57 9.58 4.21
N ALA A 123 -2.83 8.46 4.89
CA ALA A 123 -2.04 8.03 6.03
C ALA A 123 -0.60 7.68 5.62
N PHE A 124 -0.43 7.05 4.44
CA PHE A 124 0.87 6.64 3.92
C PHE A 124 1.74 7.81 3.46
N ALA A 125 1.22 8.68 2.59
CA ALA A 125 2.00 9.74 1.95
C ALA A 125 1.83 11.13 2.61
N GLY A 126 0.92 11.25 3.57
CA GLY A 126 0.56 12.51 4.20
C GLY A 126 -0.63 13.20 3.52
N VAL A 127 -1.53 13.75 4.34
CA VAL A 127 -2.80 14.33 3.90
C VAL A 127 -2.59 15.49 2.91
N GLN A 128 -1.65 16.38 3.19
CA GLN A 128 -1.42 17.55 2.33
C GLN A 128 -0.83 17.15 0.97
N ALA A 129 0.17 16.27 0.95
CA ALA A 129 0.77 15.79 -0.29
C ALA A 129 -0.26 15.10 -1.20
N ILE A 130 -1.17 14.31 -0.63
CA ILE A 130 -2.26 13.68 -1.39
C ILE A 130 -3.27 14.70 -1.88
N ARG A 131 -3.65 15.71 -1.08
CA ARG A 131 -4.52 16.80 -1.53
C ARG A 131 -3.94 17.54 -2.72
N ASP A 132 -2.65 17.88 -2.67
CA ASP A 132 -1.96 18.61 -3.73
C ASP A 132 -1.87 17.76 -5.01
N ALA A 133 -1.54 16.47 -4.87
CA ALA A 133 -1.50 15.52 -5.99
C ALA A 133 -2.88 15.38 -6.66
N TYR A 134 -3.96 15.32 -5.89
CA TYR A 134 -5.33 15.24 -6.41
C TYR A 134 -5.76 16.54 -7.10
N ALA A 135 -5.45 17.70 -6.52
CA ALA A 135 -5.74 18.99 -7.15
C ALA A 135 -5.03 19.11 -8.51
N HIS A 136 -3.75 18.70 -8.58
CA HIS A 136 -2.99 18.63 -9.82
C HIS A 136 -3.64 17.67 -10.83
N ALA A 137 -3.97 16.45 -10.41
CA ALA A 137 -4.57 15.43 -11.26
C ALA A 137 -5.91 15.88 -11.87
N ILE A 138 -6.75 16.57 -11.07
CA ILE A 138 -8.01 17.17 -11.53
C ILE A 138 -7.73 18.27 -12.56
N ALA A 139 -6.83 19.21 -12.24
CA ALA A 139 -6.48 20.31 -13.15
C ALA A 139 -5.91 19.82 -14.48
N ARG A 140 -5.17 18.70 -14.46
CA ARG A 140 -4.57 18.06 -15.63
C ARG A 140 -5.43 16.97 -16.28
N ARG A 141 -6.68 16.79 -15.82
CA ARG A 141 -7.66 15.83 -16.36
C ARG A 141 -7.14 14.39 -16.42
N TYR A 142 -6.44 13.96 -15.37
CA TYR A 142 -6.09 12.56 -15.18
C TYR A 142 -7.37 11.71 -15.11
N ARG A 143 -7.26 10.46 -15.52
CA ARG A 143 -8.31 9.45 -15.42
C ARG A 143 -8.23 8.82 -14.04
N PHE A 144 -9.36 8.73 -13.34
CA PHE A 144 -9.40 8.19 -11.97
C PHE A 144 -9.90 6.74 -11.99
N PHE A 145 -9.96 6.10 -10.81
CA PHE A 145 -10.56 4.78 -10.57
C PHE A 145 -9.76 3.58 -11.12
N SER A 146 -10.39 2.41 -11.18
CA SER A 146 -9.79 1.10 -11.43
C SER A 146 -9.02 1.01 -12.76
N TYR A 147 -9.47 1.73 -13.79
CA TYR A 147 -8.87 1.73 -15.13
C TYR A 147 -8.25 3.08 -15.50
N GLY A 148 -8.11 3.97 -14.52
CA GLY A 148 -7.52 5.28 -14.71
C GLY A 148 -6.00 5.26 -14.71
N ASP A 149 -5.43 6.43 -14.45
CA ASP A 149 -4.00 6.63 -14.27
C ASP A 149 -3.56 6.20 -12.86
N ALA A 150 -2.24 6.05 -12.70
CA ALA A 150 -1.61 5.63 -11.46
C ALA A 150 -0.78 6.76 -10.83
N MET A 151 -0.53 6.62 -9.55
CA MET A 151 0.34 7.46 -8.73
C MET A 151 1.43 6.59 -8.10
N LEU A 152 2.64 7.14 -8.02
CA LEU A 152 3.74 6.65 -7.20
C LEU A 152 3.94 7.64 -6.06
N VAL A 153 3.83 7.17 -4.82
CA VAL A 153 3.99 8.01 -3.63
C VAL A 153 5.03 7.43 -2.67
N ASP A 154 5.76 8.33 -2.02
CA ASP A 154 6.71 8.02 -0.94
C ASP A 154 5.98 7.99 0.42
N ARG A 155 6.44 7.14 1.34
CA ARG A 155 5.99 7.17 2.74
C ARG A 155 6.32 8.53 3.36
N ALA A 156 5.38 9.12 4.08
CA ALA A 156 5.59 10.38 4.80
C ALA A 156 6.78 10.26 5.76
N GLY A 157 7.66 11.27 5.73
CA GLY A 157 8.88 11.28 6.54
C GLY A 157 10.02 10.40 6.01
N LEU A 158 9.85 9.69 4.90
CA LEU A 158 10.97 9.10 4.17
C LEU A 158 11.76 10.23 3.50
N ALA A 159 13.08 10.30 3.71
CA ALA A 159 13.92 11.21 2.95
C ALA A 159 13.74 10.91 1.45
N GLN A 160 13.51 11.95 0.64
CA GLN A 160 13.50 11.78 -0.81
C GLN A 160 14.88 11.25 -1.21
N ALA A 161 14.94 10.06 -1.83
CA ALA A 161 16.20 9.67 -2.46
C ALA A 161 16.34 10.54 -3.70
N GLY A 162 17.59 10.85 -4.04
CA GLY A 162 17.94 11.41 -5.33
C GLY A 162 17.35 10.61 -6.50
N PRO A 163 17.37 11.19 -7.71
CA PRO A 163 16.71 10.60 -8.87
C PRO A 163 17.16 9.16 -9.13
N LEU A 164 16.20 8.33 -9.57
CA LEU A 164 16.36 6.92 -9.95
C LEU A 164 17.37 6.70 -11.08
#